data_AF-A0A9C6TYU1-F1
#
_entry.id   AF-A0A9C6TYU1-F1
#
_cell.length_a   1.000
_cell.length_b   1.000
_cell.length_c   1.000
_cell.angle_alpha   90.00
_cell.angle_beta   90.00
_cell.angle_gamma   90.00
#
_symmetry.space_group_name_H-M   'P 1'
#
loop_
_entity.id
_entity.type
_entity.pdbx_description
1 polymer ?
#
loop_
_entity_poly.entity_id
_entity_poly.type
_entity_poly.pdbx_seq_one_letter_code
_entity_poly.pdbx_strand_id
1 'polypeptide(L)'
;MRAAGLVNILLTGVCLTPDYSKDRLNNTLKREVELLKDGPPPQDVCLIPGNEVKNILVGKKLTIATWEDWPTSGTKKNERGERVGDGFAFEFVDILRDKFRFSYDIITPEQNVLGDAHTGILSLLYQKRADMAAALLPVTPTTLKLAQPSISLGETEFVILMERPRASASGSGLLAPFTETVWYLILVSLILVGPVIFVIIKIRNRLLRRRRPLLMPEDPAGMELEDYSLPACVWFVYGALMKQGSTLSPRTGQYPHPPSVHFSGGPAFGST
;
A
#
# COMPACT_ATOMS: atom_id res chain seq x y z
N MET A 1 17.18 32.71 -45.18
CA MET A 1 16.62 33.48 -44.06
C MET A 1 16.04 32.49 -43.07
N ARG A 2 16.77 32.20 -41.98
CA ARG A 2 16.40 31.21 -40.97
C ARG A 2 15.66 31.93 -39.84
N ALA A 3 14.36 31.71 -39.71
CA ALA A 3 13.67 32.01 -38.47
C ALA A 3 14.18 30.99 -37.45
N ALA A 4 15.06 31.46 -36.55
CA ALA A 4 15.47 30.71 -35.37
C ALA A 4 14.20 30.37 -34.58
N GLY A 5 13.93 29.08 -34.43
CA GLY A 5 12.80 28.58 -33.65
C GLY A 5 13.04 28.89 -32.17
N LEU A 6 12.65 30.08 -31.74
CA LEU A 6 12.35 30.31 -30.34
C LEU A 6 11.10 29.52 -30.03
N VAL A 7 11.23 28.57 -29.11
CA VAL A 7 10.38 28.40 -27.93
C VAL A 7 10.64 26.99 -27.41
N ASN A 8 11.25 26.91 -26.22
CA ASN A 8 11.29 25.70 -25.42
C ASN A 8 9.83 25.35 -25.07
N ILE A 9 9.32 24.26 -25.63
CA ILE A 9 7.92 23.83 -25.56
C ILE A 9 7.64 23.34 -24.15
N LEU A 10 6.71 23.95 -23.39
CA LEU A 10 6.37 23.49 -22.04
C LEU A 10 5.67 22.13 -22.09
N LEU A 11 6.49 21.08 -22.12
CA LEU A 11 6.15 19.67 -22.03
C LEU A 11 6.29 19.28 -20.57
N THR A 12 5.23 19.51 -19.79
CA THR A 12 5.07 18.81 -18.51
C THR A 12 4.83 17.34 -18.85
N GLY A 13 5.66 16.40 -18.41
CA GLY A 13 5.58 15.06 -18.95
C GLY A 13 6.05 13.95 -18.04
N VAL A 14 5.28 12.87 -18.08
CA VAL A 14 5.49 11.61 -17.37
C VAL A 14 6.69 10.87 -17.96
N CYS A 15 7.69 10.53 -17.14
CA CYS A 15 8.78 9.63 -17.53
C CYS A 15 8.37 8.17 -17.28
N LEU A 16 8.26 7.40 -18.37
CA LEU A 16 7.90 5.99 -18.40
C LEU A 16 9.10 5.07 -18.13
N THR A 17 9.69 5.08 -16.94
CA THR A 17 10.60 3.99 -16.53
C THR A 17 10.59 3.75 -15.02
N PRO A 18 10.52 2.49 -14.53
CA PRO A 18 10.19 2.21 -13.13
C PRO A 18 11.36 2.24 -12.15
N ASP A 19 12.60 2.53 -12.61
CA ASP A 19 13.77 2.34 -11.75
C ASP A 19 15.00 3.11 -12.27
N TYR A 20 15.08 4.43 -12.06
CA TYR A 20 16.18 5.23 -12.61
C TYR A 20 16.66 6.36 -11.70
N SER A 21 17.78 6.12 -11.00
CA SER A 21 18.63 7.13 -10.36
C SER A 21 18.94 8.29 -11.33
N LYS A 22 18.96 9.53 -10.84
CA LYS A 22 19.27 10.77 -11.60
C LYS A 22 20.53 10.66 -12.46
N ASP A 23 21.56 9.95 -11.99
CA ASP A 23 22.81 9.76 -12.73
C ASP A 23 22.65 8.81 -13.91
N ARG A 24 21.75 7.84 -13.79
CA ARG A 24 21.43 6.93 -14.87
C ARG A 24 20.49 7.56 -15.90
N LEU A 25 19.59 8.48 -15.52
CA LEU A 25 18.72 9.19 -16.47
C LEU A 25 19.56 10.03 -17.46
N ASN A 26 20.58 10.73 -16.96
CA ASN A 26 21.54 11.44 -17.80
C ASN A 26 22.29 10.49 -18.77
N ASN A 27 22.61 9.28 -18.32
CA ASN A 27 23.33 8.29 -19.12
C ASN A 27 22.42 7.55 -20.12
N THR A 28 21.15 7.35 -19.80
CA THR A 28 20.17 6.71 -20.67
C THR A 28 19.60 7.69 -21.69
N LEU A 29 19.37 8.95 -21.31
CA LEU A 29 19.14 10.02 -22.29
C LEU A 29 20.36 10.20 -23.19
N LYS A 30 21.59 10.16 -22.66
CA LYS A 30 22.79 10.15 -23.51
C LYS A 30 22.80 8.96 -24.47
N ARG A 31 22.50 7.74 -24.02
CA ARG A 31 22.44 6.55 -24.87
C ARG A 31 21.31 6.58 -25.89
N GLU A 32 20.13 7.07 -25.55
CA GLU A 32 19.02 7.23 -26.49
C GLU A 32 19.32 8.35 -27.50
N VAL A 33 19.92 9.46 -27.08
CA VAL A 33 20.45 10.51 -27.98
C VAL A 33 21.55 9.95 -28.88
N GLU A 34 22.35 9.01 -28.39
CA GLU A 34 23.42 8.35 -29.13
C GLU A 34 22.89 7.29 -30.10
N LEU A 35 21.79 6.62 -29.77
CA LEU A 35 21.02 5.74 -30.67
C LEU A 35 20.19 6.53 -31.68
N LEU A 36 19.86 7.79 -31.40
CA LEU A 36 19.23 8.73 -32.32
C LEU A 36 20.24 9.41 -33.27
N LYS A 37 21.56 9.12 -33.17
CA LYS A 37 22.58 9.62 -34.12
C LYS A 37 22.42 9.06 -35.55
N ASP A 38 21.68 7.97 -35.71
CA ASP A 38 21.29 7.46 -37.04
C ASP A 38 20.04 8.16 -37.61
N GLY A 39 19.41 9.06 -36.84
CA GLY A 39 18.41 10.03 -37.31
C GLY A 39 19.08 11.35 -37.73
N PRO A 40 18.34 12.26 -38.40
CA PRO A 40 18.87 13.58 -38.72
C PRO A 40 19.40 14.25 -37.43
N PRO A 41 20.56 14.93 -37.49
CA PRO A 41 21.27 15.38 -36.29
C PRO A 41 20.37 16.18 -35.37
N PRO A 42 20.51 16.06 -34.03
CA PRO A 42 19.82 16.92 -33.09
C PRO A 42 20.12 18.36 -33.52
N GLN A 43 19.09 19.13 -33.87
CA GLN A 43 19.27 20.55 -34.13
C GLN A 43 19.90 21.13 -32.87
N ASP A 44 21.07 21.76 -33.01
CA ASP A 44 21.83 22.35 -31.90
C ASP A 44 20.87 23.11 -30.97
N VAL A 45 20.71 22.60 -29.74
CA VAL A 45 19.85 23.21 -28.72
C VAL A 45 20.52 24.52 -28.31
N CYS A 46 20.15 25.60 -28.99
CA CYS A 46 20.63 26.94 -28.68
C CYS A 46 19.82 27.44 -27.46
N LEU A 47 20.37 27.24 -26.26
CA LEU A 47 19.83 27.83 -25.04
C LEU A 47 20.05 29.35 -25.10
N ILE A 48 19.05 30.08 -25.58
CA ILE A 48 19.09 31.54 -25.65
C ILE A 48 19.00 32.10 -24.21
N PRO A 49 19.92 33.00 -23.80
CA PRO A 49 19.84 33.66 -22.49
C PRO A 49 18.48 34.34 -22.26
N GLY A 50 17.91 34.20 -21.06
CA GLY A 50 16.54 34.66 -20.78
C GLY A 50 16.27 36.16 -21.04
N ASN A 51 17.31 37.01 -20.96
CA ASN A 51 17.18 38.43 -21.29
C ASN A 51 17.01 38.68 -22.79
N GLU A 52 17.66 37.88 -23.64
CA GLU A 52 17.48 37.95 -25.09
C GLU A 52 16.12 37.37 -25.49
N VAL A 53 15.68 36.28 -24.85
CA VAL A 53 14.35 35.71 -25.05
C VAL A 53 13.25 36.73 -24.76
N LYS A 54 13.38 37.51 -23.69
CA LYS A 54 12.42 38.56 -23.35
C LYS A 54 12.27 39.57 -24.48
N ASN A 55 13.37 40.08 -25.01
CA ASN A 55 13.32 41.05 -26.12
C ASN A 55 12.68 40.47 -27.39
N ILE A 56 12.79 39.16 -27.60
CA ILE A 56 12.23 38.50 -28.79
C ILE A 56 10.73 38.21 -28.63
N LEU A 57 10.25 37.95 -27.42
CA LEU A 57 8.86 37.56 -27.15
C LEU A 57 7.94 38.72 -26.77
N VAL A 58 8.48 39.84 -26.30
CA VAL A 58 7.69 41.03 -25.95
C VAL A 58 6.82 41.45 -27.14
N GLY A 59 5.51 41.52 -26.93
CA GLY A 59 4.55 41.94 -27.94
C GLY A 59 4.25 40.92 -29.05
N LYS A 60 4.84 39.71 -28.99
CA LYS A 60 4.49 38.63 -29.91
C LYS A 60 3.19 37.95 -29.49
N LYS A 61 2.49 37.39 -30.47
CA LYS A 61 1.33 36.53 -30.28
C LYS A 61 1.72 35.10 -30.61
N LEU A 62 1.70 34.22 -29.62
CA LEU A 62 2.05 32.81 -29.76
C LEU A 62 0.80 31.96 -29.87
N THR A 63 0.83 30.93 -30.71
CA THR A 63 -0.24 29.94 -30.81
C THR A 63 0.10 28.75 -29.92
N ILE A 64 -0.72 28.51 -28.90
CA ILE A 64 -0.52 27.44 -27.92
C ILE A 64 -1.52 26.31 -28.18
N ALA A 65 -1.00 25.12 -28.44
CA ALA A 65 -1.79 23.91 -28.52
C ALA A 65 -2.07 23.37 -27.11
N THR A 66 -3.31 22.93 -26.88
CA THR A 66 -3.66 22.20 -25.66
C THR A 66 -4.69 21.12 -25.98
N TRP A 67 -4.83 20.16 -25.09
CA TRP A 67 -5.83 19.10 -25.18
C TRP A 67 -6.74 19.18 -23.95
N GLU A 68 -7.90 18.55 -24.01
CA GLU A 68 -8.88 18.59 -22.93
C GLU A 68 -8.60 17.45 -21.94
N ASP A 69 -7.96 17.78 -20.82
CA ASP A 69 -7.60 16.87 -19.73
C ASP A 69 -7.70 17.60 -18.38
N TRP A 70 -8.91 17.94 -17.95
CA TRP A 70 -9.13 18.62 -16.68
C TRP A 70 -8.76 17.70 -15.49
N PRO A 71 -7.98 18.15 -14.49
CA PRO A 71 -7.54 19.54 -14.21
C PRO A 71 -6.15 19.93 -14.73
N THR A 72 -5.50 19.07 -15.52
CA THR A 72 -4.11 19.27 -15.95
C THR A 72 -3.99 20.36 -17.01
N SER A 73 -4.88 20.35 -18.00
CA SER A 73 -4.91 21.27 -19.12
C SER A 73 -6.24 21.21 -19.84
N GLY A 74 -6.69 22.31 -20.42
CA GLY A 74 -7.95 22.35 -21.15
C GLY A 74 -8.30 23.75 -21.60
N THR A 75 -9.51 23.89 -22.12
CA THR A 75 -10.04 25.19 -22.54
C THR A 75 -11.35 25.51 -21.85
N LYS A 76 -11.45 26.75 -21.37
CA LYS A 76 -12.67 27.32 -20.81
C LYS A 76 -13.17 28.47 -21.69
N LYS A 77 -14.48 28.64 -21.78
CA LYS A 77 -15.07 29.79 -22.48
C LYS A 77 -15.23 30.94 -21.50
N ASN A 78 -14.73 32.11 -21.87
CA ASN A 78 -15.01 33.35 -21.16
C ASN A 78 -16.44 33.84 -21.43
N GLU A 79 -16.89 34.85 -20.67
CA GLU A 79 -18.20 35.51 -20.84
C GLU A 79 -18.42 36.06 -22.27
N ARG A 80 -17.33 36.33 -22.99
CA ARG A 80 -17.33 36.79 -24.39
C ARG A 80 -17.38 35.66 -25.42
N GLY A 81 -17.44 34.40 -24.98
CA GLY A 81 -17.42 33.21 -25.83
C GLY A 81 -16.04 32.81 -26.37
N GLU A 82 -14.98 33.56 -26.04
CA GLU A 82 -13.61 33.27 -26.42
C GLU A 82 -13.03 32.11 -25.59
N ARG A 83 -12.24 31.23 -26.24
CA ARG A 83 -11.56 30.12 -25.57
C ARG A 83 -10.30 30.63 -24.87
N VAL A 84 -10.24 30.42 -23.56
CA VAL A 84 -9.11 30.71 -22.69
C VAL A 84 -8.59 29.41 -22.11
N GLY A 85 -7.29 29.36 -21.83
CA GLY A 85 -6.64 28.17 -21.33
C GLY A 85 -6.91 28.03 -19.85
N ASP A 86 -7.18 26.81 -19.41
CA ASP A 86 -7.46 26.51 -18.01
C ASP A 86 -6.72 25.23 -17.57
N GLY A 87 -6.47 25.11 -16.27
CA GLY A 87 -5.75 23.99 -15.65
C GLY A 87 -4.28 24.29 -15.34
N PHE A 88 -3.62 23.33 -14.68
CA PHE A 88 -2.26 23.50 -14.15
C PHE A 88 -1.22 23.94 -15.20
N ALA A 89 -1.31 23.42 -16.43
CA ALA A 89 -0.39 23.81 -17.50
C ALA A 89 -0.49 25.31 -17.83
N PHE A 90 -1.70 25.89 -17.77
CA PHE A 90 -1.91 27.30 -18.09
C PHE A 90 -1.52 28.24 -16.94
N GLU A 91 -1.51 27.78 -15.69
CA GLU A 91 -0.91 28.54 -14.59
C GLU A 91 0.58 28.86 -14.89
N PHE A 92 1.33 27.88 -15.40
CA PHE A 92 2.71 28.11 -15.84
C PHE A 92 2.80 29.05 -17.04
N VAL A 93 1.91 28.89 -18.03
CA VAL A 93 1.87 29.77 -19.21
C VAL A 93 1.60 31.21 -18.79
N ASP A 94 0.69 31.46 -17.87
CA ASP A 94 0.36 32.81 -17.39
C ASP A 94 1.52 33.44 -16.61
N ILE A 95 2.24 32.66 -15.78
CA ILE A 95 3.48 33.12 -15.14
C ILE A 95 4.53 33.52 -16.19
N LEU A 96 4.68 32.72 -17.25
CA LEU A 96 5.60 33.03 -18.36
C LEU A 96 5.13 34.26 -19.15
N ARG A 97 3.82 34.39 -19.37
CA ARG A 97 3.18 35.52 -20.05
C ARG A 97 3.51 36.82 -19.34
N ASP A 98 3.38 36.86 -18.02
CA ASP A 98 3.66 38.05 -17.21
C ASP A 98 5.14 38.41 -17.21
N LYS A 99 6.01 37.39 -17.18
CA LYS A 99 7.47 37.56 -17.16
C LYS A 99 8.04 38.03 -18.50
N PHE A 100 7.56 37.46 -19.61
CA PHE A 100 8.09 37.69 -20.96
C PHE A 100 7.21 38.63 -21.80
N ARG A 101 6.03 39.04 -21.29
CA ARG A 101 5.11 40.02 -21.91
C ARG A 101 4.70 39.64 -23.34
N PHE A 102 4.42 38.35 -23.56
CA PHE A 102 3.81 37.87 -24.79
C PHE A 102 2.28 37.76 -24.65
N SER A 103 1.60 37.67 -25.78
CA SER A 103 0.18 37.33 -25.88
C SER A 103 0.03 35.94 -26.50
N TYR A 104 -1.11 35.27 -26.30
CA TYR A 104 -1.31 33.93 -26.86
C TYR A 104 -2.74 33.69 -27.32
N ASP A 105 -2.88 32.86 -28.35
CA ASP A 105 -4.12 32.23 -28.79
C ASP A 105 -4.05 30.73 -28.54
N ILE A 106 -5.20 30.08 -28.41
CA ILE A 106 -5.27 28.65 -28.13
C ILE A 106 -5.87 27.90 -29.31
N ILE A 107 -5.23 26.78 -29.64
CA ILE A 107 -5.73 25.81 -30.60
C ILE A 107 -5.85 24.44 -29.92
N THR A 108 -6.91 23.72 -30.25
CA THR A 108 -7.14 22.35 -29.78
C THR A 108 -7.04 21.39 -30.96
N PRO A 109 -6.49 20.18 -30.78
CA PRO A 109 -6.46 19.19 -31.84
C PRO A 109 -7.88 18.74 -32.19
N GLU A 110 -8.09 18.28 -33.43
CA GLU A 110 -9.37 17.71 -33.85
C GLU A 110 -9.72 16.45 -33.05
N GLN A 111 -8.70 15.68 -32.66
CA GLN A 111 -8.83 14.49 -31.84
C GLN A 111 -8.07 14.71 -30.52
N ASN A 112 -8.74 14.47 -29.40
CA ASN A 112 -8.19 14.67 -28.06
C ASN A 112 -7.24 13.53 -27.65
N VAL A 113 -6.14 13.38 -28.40
CA VAL A 113 -5.15 12.31 -28.24
C VAL A 113 -3.74 12.86 -28.40
N LEU A 114 -2.74 12.14 -27.91
CA LEU A 114 -1.33 12.51 -28.09
C LEU A 114 -1.00 12.56 -29.60
N GLY A 115 -1.42 11.51 -30.29
CA GLY A 115 -1.36 11.40 -31.75
C GLY A 115 0.05 11.23 -32.29
N ASP A 116 0.25 11.68 -33.52
CA ASP A 116 1.47 11.51 -34.32
C ASP A 116 1.70 12.73 -35.22
N ALA A 117 2.44 12.59 -36.33
CA ALA A 117 2.68 13.67 -37.28
C ALA A 117 1.40 14.21 -37.95
N HIS A 118 0.32 13.43 -37.98
CA HIS A 118 -0.91 13.74 -38.71
C HIS A 118 -2.13 13.92 -37.80
N THR A 119 -2.12 13.31 -36.62
CA THR A 119 -3.25 13.28 -35.68
C THR A 119 -2.86 13.81 -34.29
N GLY A 120 -3.85 14.21 -33.50
CA GLY A 120 -3.66 14.63 -32.11
C GLY A 120 -2.87 15.93 -31.92
N ILE A 121 -2.47 16.19 -30.67
CA ILE A 121 -1.76 17.42 -30.30
C ILE A 121 -0.37 17.51 -30.92
N LEU A 122 0.32 16.39 -31.14
CA LEU A 122 1.65 16.37 -31.78
C LEU A 122 1.61 16.85 -33.22
N SER A 123 0.52 16.59 -33.95
CA SER A 123 0.39 17.04 -35.34
C SER A 123 0.36 18.57 -35.47
N LEU A 124 -0.19 19.26 -34.47
CA LEU A 124 -0.23 20.73 -34.43
C LEU A 124 1.18 21.32 -34.32
N LEU A 125 2.06 20.68 -33.55
CA LEU A 125 3.46 21.07 -33.42
C LEU A 125 4.25 20.71 -34.67
N TYR A 126 4.11 19.47 -35.16
CA TYR A 126 4.85 18.97 -36.32
C TYR A 126 4.53 19.77 -37.59
N GLN A 127 3.26 20.12 -37.80
CA GLN A 127 2.81 20.92 -38.94
C GLN A 127 2.98 22.43 -38.74
N LYS A 128 3.59 22.87 -37.63
CA LYS A 128 3.79 24.29 -37.28
C LYS A 128 2.50 25.10 -37.26
N ARG A 129 1.39 24.46 -36.87
CA ARG A 129 0.11 25.15 -36.59
C ARG A 129 0.08 25.75 -35.20
N ALA A 130 0.91 25.23 -34.29
CA ALA A 130 1.14 25.79 -32.96
C ALA A 130 2.63 26.03 -32.74
N ASP A 131 2.96 27.10 -32.02
CA ASP A 131 4.33 27.47 -31.64
C ASP A 131 4.81 26.67 -30.42
N MET A 132 3.88 26.31 -29.54
CA MET A 132 4.13 25.44 -28.38
C MET A 132 2.88 24.64 -28.03
N ALA A 133 3.05 23.60 -27.22
CA ALA A 133 1.96 22.92 -26.53
C ALA A 133 2.08 23.18 -25.03
N ALA A 134 0.92 23.37 -24.37
CA ALA A 134 0.81 23.49 -22.93
C ALA A 134 -0.16 22.41 -22.43
N ALA A 135 0.40 21.27 -22.01
CA ALA A 135 -0.33 20.12 -21.51
C ALA A 135 0.63 19.14 -20.80
N LEU A 136 0.06 18.27 -19.94
CA LEU A 136 0.77 17.16 -19.34
C LEU A 136 0.92 15.99 -20.34
N LEU A 137 1.94 16.06 -21.20
CA LEU A 137 2.19 15.08 -22.26
C LEU A 137 3.35 14.14 -21.90
N PRO A 138 3.19 12.82 -22.03
CA PRO A 138 4.24 11.86 -21.69
C PRO A 138 5.45 12.02 -22.61
N VAL A 139 6.66 11.93 -22.05
CA VAL A 139 7.89 11.95 -22.85
C VAL A 139 8.16 10.53 -23.35
N THR A 140 7.92 10.32 -24.64
CA THR A 140 8.11 9.04 -25.33
C THR A 140 9.03 9.20 -26.55
N PRO A 141 9.65 8.11 -27.07
CA PRO A 141 10.47 8.19 -28.28
C PRO A 141 9.76 8.80 -29.48
N THR A 142 8.45 8.60 -29.62
CA THR A 142 7.63 9.20 -30.68
C THR A 142 7.52 10.71 -30.51
N THR A 143 7.28 11.18 -29.28
CA THR A 143 7.20 12.63 -28.99
C THR A 143 8.52 13.32 -29.27
N LEU A 144 9.65 12.72 -28.89
CA LEU A 144 11.00 13.26 -29.11
C LEU A 144 11.37 13.39 -30.59
N LYS A 145 10.78 12.57 -31.47
CA LYS A 145 10.98 12.67 -32.93
C LYS A 145 10.18 13.81 -33.56
N LEU A 146 9.07 14.21 -32.95
CA LEU A 146 8.11 15.15 -33.53
C LEU A 146 8.17 16.54 -32.87
N ALA A 147 8.57 16.61 -31.61
CA ALA A 147 8.62 17.83 -30.82
C ALA A 147 9.79 17.80 -29.82
N GLN A 148 10.29 18.97 -29.45
CA GLN A 148 11.37 19.12 -28.48
C GLN A 148 10.79 19.45 -27.09
N PRO A 149 11.02 18.63 -26.05
CA PRO A 149 10.50 18.92 -24.71
C PRO A 149 11.23 20.03 -23.99
N SER A 150 10.52 20.74 -23.11
CA SER A 150 11.11 21.60 -22.10
C SER A 150 11.86 20.78 -21.05
N ILE A 151 12.43 21.49 -20.08
CA ILE A 151 12.81 20.89 -18.81
C ILE A 151 11.63 20.12 -18.20
N SER A 152 11.93 18.99 -17.56
CA SER A 152 10.93 18.23 -16.82
C SER A 152 10.50 19.01 -15.58
N LEU A 153 9.20 19.20 -15.42
CA LEU A 153 8.59 19.88 -14.27
C LEU A 153 8.11 18.90 -13.18
N GLY A 154 7.94 17.63 -13.52
CA GLY A 154 7.43 16.63 -12.59
C GLY A 154 7.51 15.22 -13.16
N GLU A 155 7.58 14.25 -12.28
CA GLU A 155 7.56 12.83 -12.59
C GLU A 155 6.27 12.25 -12.01
N THR A 156 5.62 11.36 -12.75
CA THR A 156 4.48 10.59 -12.23
C THR A 156 4.68 9.12 -12.58
N GLU A 157 4.23 8.26 -11.70
CA GLU A 157 4.34 6.81 -11.87
C GLU A 157 3.03 6.25 -12.41
N PHE A 158 3.14 5.17 -13.19
CA PHE A 158 1.97 4.40 -13.59
C PHE A 158 1.52 3.56 -12.40
N VAL A 159 0.41 3.97 -11.79
CA VAL A 159 -0.20 3.25 -10.68
C VAL A 159 -1.41 2.47 -11.17
N ILE A 160 -1.52 1.21 -10.76
CA ILE A 160 -2.72 0.41 -10.97
C ILE A 160 -3.62 0.63 -9.76
N LEU A 161 -4.75 1.31 -9.97
CA LEU A 161 -5.77 1.46 -8.94
C LEU A 161 -6.66 0.20 -8.92
N MET A 162 -6.63 -0.54 -7.82
CA MET A 162 -7.45 -1.73 -7.60
C MET A 162 -8.50 -1.47 -6.53
N GLU A 163 -9.69 -2.08 -6.67
CA GLU A 163 -10.69 -2.07 -5.61
C GLU A 163 -10.15 -2.81 -4.37
N ARG A 164 -10.44 -2.27 -3.17
CA ARG A 164 -10.05 -2.91 -1.92
C ARG A 164 -10.73 -4.28 -1.78
N PRO A 165 -9.99 -5.38 -1.54
CA PRO A 165 -10.60 -6.69 -1.35
C PRO A 165 -11.58 -6.70 -0.17
N ARG A 166 -12.80 -7.22 -0.40
CA ARG A 166 -13.85 -7.31 0.64
C ARG A 166 -13.43 -8.12 1.87
N ALA A 167 -12.57 -9.12 1.67
CA ALA A 167 -12.02 -9.95 2.75
C ALA A 167 -11.25 -9.12 3.79
N SER A 168 -10.62 -8.00 3.37
CA SER A 168 -9.89 -7.10 4.28
C SER A 168 -10.79 -6.06 4.95
N ALA A 169 -12.06 -5.95 4.55
CA ALA A 169 -13.04 -5.01 5.12
C ALA A 169 -13.96 -5.67 6.17
N SER A 170 -13.96 -7.00 6.26
CA SER A 170 -14.71 -7.73 7.26
C SER A 170 -13.92 -7.79 8.57
N GLY A 171 -14.51 -7.35 9.68
CA GLY A 171 -13.94 -7.46 11.04
C GLY A 171 -13.71 -8.89 11.52
N SER A 172 -13.89 -9.90 10.65
CA SER A 172 -13.62 -11.31 10.87
C SER A 172 -12.14 -11.67 11.00
N GLY A 173 -11.21 -10.70 10.89
CA GLY A 173 -9.77 -10.93 11.07
C GLY A 173 -9.41 -11.63 12.39
N LEU A 174 -10.23 -11.48 13.44
CA LEU A 174 -10.03 -12.15 14.72
C LEU A 174 -10.38 -13.66 14.68
N LEU A 175 -11.35 -14.06 13.82
CA LEU A 175 -11.76 -15.46 13.64
C LEU A 175 -11.09 -16.13 12.44
N ALA A 176 -10.39 -15.35 11.60
CA ALA A 176 -9.66 -15.80 10.42
C ALA A 176 -8.54 -16.84 10.64
N PRO A 177 -7.86 -16.99 11.80
CA PRO A 177 -6.78 -17.98 11.90
C PRO A 177 -7.25 -19.44 11.74
N PHE A 178 -8.54 -19.70 11.92
CA PHE A 178 -9.13 -21.03 11.76
C PHE A 178 -10.32 -20.99 10.81
N THR A 179 -10.55 -22.11 10.11
CA THR A 179 -11.77 -22.28 9.31
C THR A 179 -12.97 -22.48 10.23
N GLU A 180 -14.17 -22.16 9.72
CA GLU A 180 -15.43 -22.37 10.44
C GLU A 180 -15.56 -23.79 11.01
N THR A 181 -15.14 -24.79 10.24
CA THR A 181 -15.10 -26.20 10.66
C THR A 181 -14.28 -26.40 11.93
N VAL A 182 -13.11 -25.78 12.03
CA VAL A 182 -12.23 -25.92 13.19
C VAL A 182 -12.84 -25.23 14.41
N TRP A 183 -13.49 -24.08 14.24
CA TRP A 183 -14.24 -23.43 15.32
C TRP A 183 -15.36 -24.33 15.88
N TYR A 184 -16.13 -24.99 15.01
CA TYR A 184 -17.13 -25.96 15.45
C TYR A 184 -16.50 -27.16 16.18
N LEU A 185 -15.37 -27.68 15.71
CA LEU A 185 -14.66 -28.78 16.38
C LEU A 185 -14.14 -28.39 17.76
N ILE A 186 -13.65 -27.16 17.95
CA ILE A 186 -13.23 -26.64 19.26
C ILE A 186 -14.44 -26.59 20.21
N LEU A 187 -15.58 -26.08 19.75
CA LEU A 187 -16.81 -26.00 20.55
C LEU A 187 -17.34 -27.39 20.92
N VAL A 188 -17.38 -28.32 19.96
CA VAL A 188 -17.78 -29.71 20.19
C VAL A 188 -16.85 -30.40 21.19
N SER A 189 -15.54 -30.20 21.08
CA SER A 189 -14.55 -30.74 22.01
C SER A 189 -14.82 -30.27 23.45
N LEU A 190 -15.11 -28.97 23.64
CA LEU A 190 -15.43 -28.43 24.97
C LEU A 190 -16.71 -29.06 25.56
N ILE A 191 -17.75 -29.25 24.74
CA ILE A 191 -19.01 -29.87 25.15
C ILE A 191 -18.85 -31.36 25.45
N LEU A 192 -17.95 -32.07 24.78
CA LEU A 192 -17.73 -33.51 25.01
C LEU A 192 -16.84 -33.79 26.20
N VAL A 193 -15.71 -33.07 26.32
CA VAL A 193 -14.69 -33.37 27.34
C VAL A 193 -15.18 -33.01 28.75
N GLY A 194 -15.97 -31.94 28.92
CA GLY A 194 -16.51 -31.54 30.22
C GLY A 194 -17.37 -32.63 30.90
N PRO A 195 -18.43 -33.15 30.25
CA PRO A 195 -19.24 -34.26 30.74
C PRO A 195 -18.45 -35.56 30.93
N VAL A 196 -17.50 -35.87 30.04
CA VAL A 196 -16.63 -37.05 30.19
C VAL A 196 -15.84 -36.97 31.51
N ILE A 197 -15.23 -35.81 31.80
CA ILE A 197 -14.51 -35.60 33.07
C ILE A 197 -15.47 -35.67 34.26
N PHE A 198 -16.66 -35.08 34.17
CA PHE A 198 -17.68 -35.16 35.22
C PHE A 198 -18.08 -36.61 35.52
N VAL A 199 -18.31 -37.43 34.49
CA VAL A 199 -18.63 -38.85 34.63
C VAL A 199 -17.47 -39.61 35.27
N ILE A 200 -16.22 -39.36 34.85
CA ILE A 200 -15.02 -39.98 35.46
C ILE A 200 -14.93 -39.64 36.95
N ILE A 201 -15.13 -38.37 37.34
CA ILE A 201 -15.12 -37.94 38.74
C ILE A 201 -16.24 -38.61 39.53
N LYS A 202 -17.46 -38.71 38.96
CA LYS A 202 -18.58 -39.39 39.62
C LYS A 202 -18.35 -40.88 39.79
N ILE A 203 -17.81 -41.57 38.78
CA ILE A 203 -17.45 -42.99 38.86
C ILE A 203 -16.37 -43.19 39.92
N ARG A 204 -15.30 -42.38 39.90
CA ARG A 204 -14.24 -42.38 40.92
C ARG A 204 -14.84 -42.23 42.31
N ASN A 205 -15.68 -41.21 42.51
CA ASN A 205 -16.28 -40.93 43.82
C ASN A 205 -17.19 -42.09 44.28
N ARG A 206 -17.94 -42.74 43.37
CA ARG A 206 -18.74 -43.93 43.69
C ARG A 206 -17.88 -45.15 44.05
N LEU A 207 -16.81 -45.42 43.30
CA LEU A 207 -15.90 -46.54 43.57
C LEU A 207 -15.18 -46.36 44.90
N LEU A 208 -14.69 -45.15 45.19
CA LEU A 208 -14.06 -44.83 46.46
C LEU A 208 -15.04 -44.94 47.63
N ARG A 209 -16.28 -44.44 47.50
CA ARG A 209 -17.31 -44.62 48.54
C ARG A 209 -17.60 -46.10 48.82
N ARG A 210 -17.64 -46.95 47.79
CA ARG A 210 -17.86 -48.40 47.94
C ARG A 210 -16.67 -49.13 48.56
N ARG A 211 -15.44 -48.71 48.25
CA ARG A 211 -14.19 -49.31 48.75
C ARG A 211 -13.72 -48.72 50.09
N ARG A 212 -14.25 -47.57 50.52
CA ARG A 212 -13.86 -46.86 51.75
C ARG A 212 -13.88 -47.75 53.00
N PRO A 213 -14.93 -48.54 53.29
CA PRO A 213 -14.97 -49.36 54.51
C PRO A 213 -13.88 -50.44 54.55
N LEU A 214 -13.35 -50.82 53.38
CA LEU A 214 -12.36 -51.88 53.23
C LEU A 214 -10.91 -51.35 53.18
N LEU A 215 -10.72 -50.10 52.75
CA LEU A 215 -9.39 -49.48 52.60
C LEU A 215 -8.98 -48.61 53.79
N MET A 216 -9.93 -48.05 54.54
CA MET A 216 -9.65 -47.20 55.71
C MET A 216 -10.71 -47.42 56.81
N PRO A 217 -10.48 -48.36 57.75
CA PRO A 217 -11.38 -48.59 58.88
C PRO A 217 -11.21 -47.58 60.03
N GLU A 218 -10.06 -46.91 60.16
CA GLU A 218 -9.72 -46.06 61.32
C GLU A 218 -9.99 -44.55 61.14
N ASP A 219 -10.28 -44.06 59.93
CA ASP A 219 -10.41 -42.62 59.70
C ASP A 219 -11.58 -42.28 58.75
N PRO A 220 -12.83 -42.21 59.24
CA PRO A 220 -14.02 -42.00 58.40
C PRO A 220 -14.13 -40.57 57.83
N ALA A 221 -13.32 -39.62 58.32
CA ALA A 221 -13.40 -38.20 57.98
C ALA A 221 -12.22 -37.63 57.14
N GLY A 222 -11.12 -38.36 56.97
CA GLY A 222 -9.87 -37.81 56.41
C GLY A 222 -9.80 -37.56 54.90
N MET A 223 -10.84 -37.91 54.13
CA MET A 223 -10.87 -37.69 52.69
C MET A 223 -12.19 -37.02 52.28
N GLU A 224 -12.18 -35.69 52.21
CA GLU A 224 -13.26 -34.94 51.57
C GLU A 224 -13.30 -35.32 50.09
N LEU A 225 -14.29 -36.13 49.69
CA LEU A 225 -14.57 -36.34 48.27
C LEU A 225 -15.16 -35.05 47.73
N GLU A 226 -14.30 -34.21 47.16
CA GLU A 226 -14.71 -33.03 46.43
C GLU A 226 -15.70 -33.45 45.32
N ASP A 227 -16.97 -33.07 45.50
CA ASP A 227 -18.03 -33.27 44.53
C ASP A 227 -17.99 -32.07 43.57
N TYR A 228 -17.32 -32.24 42.44
CA TYR A 228 -17.31 -31.24 41.37
C TYR A 228 -18.65 -31.23 40.63
N SER A 229 -19.21 -30.02 40.42
CA SER A 229 -20.38 -29.82 39.56
C SER A 229 -19.99 -29.86 38.07
N LEU A 230 -20.95 -30.14 37.18
CA LEU A 230 -20.70 -30.17 35.74
C LEU A 230 -20.14 -28.84 35.19
N PRO A 231 -20.67 -27.66 35.57
CA PRO A 231 -20.10 -26.37 35.14
C PRO A 231 -18.65 -26.17 35.59
N ALA A 232 -18.28 -26.65 36.77
CA ALA A 232 -16.90 -26.59 37.27
C ALA A 232 -15.95 -27.44 36.40
N CYS A 233 -16.41 -28.60 35.94
CA CYS A 233 -15.65 -29.47 35.03
C CYS A 233 -15.48 -28.82 33.65
N VAL A 234 -16.54 -28.19 33.12
CA VAL A 234 -16.46 -27.45 31.84
C VAL A 234 -15.51 -26.26 31.94
N TRP A 235 -15.57 -25.52 33.05
CA TRP A 235 -14.66 -24.40 33.33
C TRP A 235 -13.19 -24.84 33.42
N PHE A 236 -12.93 -25.99 34.08
CA PHE A 236 -11.60 -26.60 34.12
C PHE A 236 -11.06 -26.90 32.72
N VAL A 237 -11.87 -27.51 31.85
CA VAL A 237 -11.49 -27.83 30.46
C VAL A 237 -11.24 -26.55 29.66
N TYR A 238 -12.11 -25.55 29.80
CA TYR A 238 -11.94 -24.26 29.15
C TYR A 238 -10.61 -23.58 29.54
N GLY A 239 -10.29 -23.52 30.84
CA GLY A 239 -9.04 -22.94 31.33
C GLY A 239 -7.80 -23.71 30.87
N ALA A 240 -7.90 -25.04 30.75
CA ALA A 240 -6.84 -25.88 30.19
C ALA A 240 -6.62 -25.61 28.69
N LEU A 241 -7.69 -25.43 27.91
CA LEU A 241 -7.62 -25.12 26.48
C LEU A 241 -7.00 -23.74 26.21
N MET A 242 -7.37 -22.74 27.01
CA MET A 242 -6.82 -21.38 26.90
C MET A 242 -5.37 -21.26 27.42
N LYS A 243 -4.77 -22.36 27.91
CA LYS A 243 -3.48 -22.38 28.63
C LYS A 243 -3.42 -21.41 29.82
N GLN A 244 -4.57 -21.01 30.35
CA GLN A 244 -4.69 -20.11 31.50
C GLN A 244 -4.68 -20.89 32.83
N GLY A 245 -4.86 -22.22 32.75
CA GLY A 245 -5.02 -23.06 33.93
C GLY A 245 -6.39 -22.83 34.60
N SER A 246 -6.61 -23.47 35.74
CA SER A 246 -7.78 -23.22 36.57
C SER A 246 -7.41 -23.37 38.04
N THR A 247 -8.16 -22.74 38.94
CA THR A 247 -8.01 -22.93 40.39
C THR A 247 -8.49 -24.31 40.86
N LEU A 248 -9.14 -25.07 39.98
CA LEU A 248 -9.58 -26.45 40.24
C LEU A 248 -8.47 -27.40 39.80
N SER A 249 -8.04 -28.29 40.68
CA SER A 249 -7.04 -29.32 40.38
C SER A 249 -7.55 -30.68 40.86
N PRO A 250 -7.60 -31.72 40.00
CA PRO A 250 -7.96 -33.05 40.46
C PRO A 250 -6.86 -33.58 41.39
N ARG A 251 -7.16 -33.63 42.68
CA ARG A 251 -6.26 -34.25 43.66
C ARG A 251 -6.24 -35.76 43.44
N THR A 252 -5.05 -36.31 43.19
CA THR A 252 -4.79 -37.75 43.29
C THR A 252 -4.49 -38.05 44.76
N GLY A 253 -5.08 -39.11 45.32
CA GLY A 253 -5.03 -39.38 46.75
C GLY A 253 -3.60 -39.44 47.28
N GLN A 254 -3.27 -38.58 48.23
CA GLN A 254 -2.10 -38.77 49.08
C GLN A 254 -2.38 -40.00 49.95
N TYR A 255 -1.66 -41.09 49.71
CA TYR A 255 -1.60 -42.17 50.69
C TYR A 255 -0.83 -41.66 51.92
N PRO A 256 -1.29 -41.93 53.15
CA PRO A 256 -0.50 -41.60 54.33
C PRO A 256 0.84 -42.35 54.23
N HIS A 257 1.94 -41.61 54.24
CA HIS A 257 3.27 -42.19 54.40
C HIS A 257 3.31 -42.96 55.73
N PRO A 258 3.89 -44.17 55.80
CA PRO A 258 4.09 -44.83 57.08
C PRO A 258 4.97 -43.93 57.98
N PRO A 259 4.74 -43.90 59.30
CA PRO A 259 5.46 -43.00 60.19
C PRO A 259 6.96 -43.28 60.09
N SER A 260 7.71 -42.23 59.73
CA SER A 260 9.17 -42.24 59.73
C SER A 260 9.66 -42.56 61.14
N VAL A 261 10.35 -43.69 61.28
CA VAL A 261 11.12 -44.02 62.49
C VAL A 261 12.11 -42.89 62.71
N HIS A 262 11.92 -42.12 63.78
CA HIS A 262 12.88 -41.12 64.24
C HIS A 262 14.19 -41.84 64.63
N PHE A 263 15.19 -41.81 63.76
CA PHE A 263 16.57 -42.01 64.19
C PHE A 263 17.05 -40.70 64.81
N SER A 264 17.30 -40.76 66.11
CA SER A 264 17.89 -39.68 66.91
C SER A 264 19.25 -39.28 66.34
N GLY A 265 19.49 -37.98 66.26
CA GLY A 265 20.66 -37.40 65.61
C GLY A 265 22.00 -37.76 66.26
N GLY A 266 23.01 -37.86 65.40
CA GLY A 266 24.44 -37.76 65.74
C GLY A 266 25.08 -36.70 64.83
N PRO A 267 26.14 -36.00 65.28
CA PRO A 267 26.36 -34.60 64.96
C PRO A 267 27.08 -34.33 63.64
N ALA A 268 26.88 -33.07 63.21
CA ALA A 268 27.46 -32.40 62.06
C ALA A 268 28.99 -32.53 61.94
N PHE A 269 29.46 -32.66 60.70
CA PHE A 269 30.78 -32.22 60.28
C PHE A 269 30.65 -31.47 58.95
N GLY A 270 31.21 -30.26 58.92
CA GLY A 270 31.10 -29.31 57.82
C GLY A 270 32.24 -29.38 56.81
N SER A 271 32.18 -28.42 55.86
CA SER A 271 33.15 -28.05 54.81
C SER A 271 33.52 -29.17 53.83
N THR A 272 33.40 -28.99 52.52
CA THR A 272 33.93 -27.89 51.68
C THR A 272 33.08 -27.66 50.43
#